data_AF-A0A2A7UDC8-F1
#
_entry.id   AF-A0A2A7UDC8-F1
#
_cell.length_a   1.000
_cell.length_b   1.000
_cell.length_c   1.000
_cell.angle_alpha   90.00
_cell.angle_beta   90.00
_cell.angle_gamma   90.00
#
_symmetry.space_group_name_H-M   'P 1'
#
loop_
_entity.id
_entity.type
_entity.pdbx_description
1 polymer ?
#
loop_
_entity_poly.entity_id
_entity_poly.type
_entity_poly.pdbx_seq_one_letter_code
_entity_poly.pdbx_strand_id
1 'polypeptide(L)'
;MKDTRTHDEDGVIKPGAKLSGNAYVVVRLRDSDDPPGRILLVGRTWRCAHGCTICVECAESWELDHHVDYELTGGGRRLREALDTQPATGNTEPAEADSGEPGTDTADSSPAHP
;
A
#
# COMPACT_ATOMS: atom_id res chain seq x y z
N MET A 1 -11.91 17.07 -16.49
CA MET A 1 -12.12 16.03 -17.52
C MET A 1 -11.05 14.97 -17.35
N LYS A 2 -11.43 13.68 -17.26
CA LYS A 2 -10.45 12.58 -17.26
C LYS A 2 -9.82 12.53 -18.66
N ASP A 3 -8.50 12.41 -18.75
CA ASP A 3 -7.81 12.24 -20.03
C ASP A 3 -8.10 10.82 -20.56
N THR A 4 -9.13 10.71 -21.42
CA THR A 4 -9.58 9.43 -22.00
C THR A 4 -8.79 9.04 -23.24
N ARG A 5 -7.64 9.66 -23.50
CA ARG A 5 -6.83 9.35 -24.70
C ARG A 5 -6.29 7.92 -24.68
N THR A 6 -5.90 7.45 -23.50
CA THR A 6 -5.24 6.16 -23.31
C THR A 6 -6.08 5.16 -22.51
N HIS A 7 -7.15 5.64 -21.87
CA HIS A 7 -8.05 4.85 -21.03
C HIS A 7 -9.51 5.15 -21.38
N ASP A 8 -10.41 4.23 -21.10
CA ASP A 8 -11.86 4.50 -21.12
C ASP A 8 -12.35 5.15 -19.81
N GLU A 9 -13.67 5.27 -19.67
CA GLU A 9 -14.29 5.96 -18.53
C GLU A 9 -14.13 5.17 -17.22
N ASP A 10 -14.01 3.85 -17.34
CA ASP A 10 -13.79 2.87 -16.27
C ASP A 10 -12.30 2.75 -15.87
N GLY A 11 -11.41 3.33 -16.67
CA GLY A 11 -9.97 3.33 -16.44
C GLY A 11 -9.24 2.14 -17.06
N VAL A 12 -9.92 1.35 -17.89
CA VAL A 12 -9.30 0.26 -18.67
C VAL A 12 -8.37 0.87 -19.71
N ILE A 13 -7.18 0.30 -19.83
CA ILE A 13 -6.22 0.71 -20.86
C ILE A 13 -6.77 0.31 -22.23
N LYS A 14 -6.94 1.30 -23.12
CA LYS A 14 -7.42 1.05 -24.48
C LYS A 14 -6.44 0.17 -25.27
N PRO A 15 -6.91 -0.78 -26.10
CA PRO A 15 -6.05 -1.56 -26.97
C PRO A 15 -5.15 -0.66 -27.84
N GLY A 16 -3.85 -0.97 -27.92
CA GLY A 16 -2.87 -0.18 -28.68
C GLY A 16 -2.47 1.16 -28.03
N ALA A 17 -3.00 1.52 -26.86
CA ALA A 17 -2.58 2.73 -26.15
C ALA A 17 -1.08 2.71 -25.84
N LYS A 18 -0.42 3.83 -26.16
CA LYS A 18 1.00 4.04 -25.88
C LYS A 18 1.14 4.72 -24.52
N LEU A 19 1.42 3.92 -23.49
CA LEU A 19 1.59 4.38 -22.12
C LEU A 19 3.07 4.58 -21.80
N SER A 20 3.34 5.50 -20.87
CA SER A 20 4.62 5.52 -20.19
C SER A 20 4.77 4.26 -19.33
N GLY A 21 5.96 3.65 -19.32
CA GLY A 21 6.27 2.54 -18.41
C GLY A 21 6.16 2.89 -16.92
N ASN A 22 5.97 4.17 -16.57
CA ASN A 22 5.71 4.60 -15.18
C ASN A 22 4.23 4.57 -14.80
N ALA A 23 3.31 4.41 -15.76
CA ALA A 23 1.88 4.55 -15.54
C ALA A 23 1.18 3.23 -15.21
N TYR A 24 1.80 2.09 -15.49
CA TYR A 24 1.16 0.79 -15.37
C TYR A 24 2.11 -0.27 -14.79
N VAL A 25 1.51 -1.34 -14.29
CA VAL A 25 2.19 -2.58 -13.90
C VAL A 25 1.77 -3.71 -14.83
N VAL A 26 2.64 -4.70 -14.97
CA VAL A 26 2.33 -5.93 -15.71
C VAL A 26 1.86 -6.98 -14.72
N VAL A 27 0.75 -7.64 -15.03
CA VAL A 27 0.18 -8.71 -14.21
C VAL A 27 -0.13 -9.92 -15.05
N ARG A 28 -0.03 -11.10 -14.45
CA ARG A 28 -0.40 -12.39 -15.06
C ARG A 28 -1.27 -13.16 -14.08
N LEU A 29 -2.24 -13.92 -14.56
CA LEU A 29 -2.91 -14.91 -13.71
C LEU A 29 -1.88 -15.98 -13.33
N ARG A 30 -1.88 -16.43 -12.06
CA ARG A 30 -0.91 -17.46 -11.63
C ARG A 30 -1.15 -18.82 -12.29
N ASP A 31 -2.42 -19.18 -12.47
CA ASP A 31 -2.84 -20.50 -12.97
C ASP A 31 -3.39 -20.46 -14.40
N SER A 32 -3.01 -19.46 -15.20
CA SER A 32 -3.42 -19.37 -16.61
C SER A 32 -2.23 -19.13 -17.55
N ASP A 33 -2.34 -19.67 -18.77
CA ASP A 33 -1.43 -19.40 -19.89
C ASP A 33 -1.82 -18.11 -20.65
N ASP A 34 -2.78 -17.35 -20.11
CA ASP A 34 -3.20 -16.08 -20.67
C ASP A 34 -2.02 -15.09 -20.78
N PRO A 35 -1.98 -14.29 -21.85
CA PRO A 35 -0.94 -13.29 -22.01
C PRO A 35 -0.97 -12.26 -20.88
N PRO A 36 0.20 -11.68 -20.51
CA PRO A 36 0.27 -10.67 -19.47
C PRO A 36 -0.62 -9.46 -19.77
N GLY A 37 -1.39 -9.07 -18.76
CA GLY A 37 -2.20 -7.86 -18.73
C GLY A 37 -1.39 -6.64 -18.29
N ARG A 38 -1.88 -5.46 -18.66
CA ARG A 38 -1.39 -4.18 -18.14
C ARG A 38 -2.47 -3.56 -17.27
N ILE A 39 -2.12 -3.13 -16.07
CA ILE A 39 -3.03 -2.50 -15.10
C ILE A 39 -2.49 -1.13 -14.74
N LEU A 40 -3.35 -0.11 -14.72
CA LEU A 40 -2.93 1.26 -14.38
C LEU A 40 -2.56 1.35 -12.89
N LEU A 41 -1.44 2.00 -12.59
CA LEU A 41 -1.03 2.28 -11.22
C LEU A 41 -1.68 3.58 -10.71
N VAL A 42 -2.46 3.47 -9.65
CA VAL A 42 -3.10 4.60 -8.96
C VAL A 42 -2.54 4.69 -7.54
N GLY A 43 -1.65 5.65 -7.30
CA GLY A 43 -0.95 5.79 -6.02
C GLY A 43 -1.82 6.20 -4.81
N ARG A 44 -3.14 6.44 -4.98
CA ARG A 44 -4.06 6.75 -3.86
C ARG A 44 -5.05 5.62 -3.62
N THR A 45 -5.20 5.28 -2.35
CA THR A 45 -5.75 4.01 -1.84
C THR A 45 -7.26 3.83 -1.98
N TRP A 46 -8.00 4.89 -2.29
CA TRP A 46 -9.48 4.91 -2.27
C TRP A 46 -10.12 5.12 -3.65
N ARG A 47 -9.32 5.03 -4.72
CA ARG A 47 -9.79 5.20 -6.10
C ARG A 47 -9.28 4.13 -7.07
N CYS A 48 -8.90 2.96 -6.55
CA CYS A 48 -8.70 1.80 -7.41
C CYS A 48 -10.05 1.22 -7.83
N ALA A 49 -10.09 0.73 -9.06
CA ALA A 49 -11.16 -0.05 -9.66
C ALA A 49 -10.54 -1.40 -10.01
N HIS A 50 -10.80 -2.41 -9.18
CA HIS A 50 -10.17 -3.71 -9.30
C HIS A 50 -10.43 -4.30 -10.70
N GLY A 51 -9.37 -4.84 -11.32
CA GLY A 51 -9.37 -5.31 -12.71
C GLY A 51 -8.92 -4.27 -13.73
N CYS A 52 -8.97 -2.98 -13.40
CA CYS A 52 -8.62 -1.88 -14.31
C CYS A 52 -7.45 -1.04 -13.79
N THR A 53 -7.43 -0.80 -12.47
CA THR A 53 -6.42 0.00 -11.79
C THR A 53 -6.03 -0.63 -10.44
N ILE A 54 -4.79 -0.41 -9.99
CA ILE A 54 -4.24 -0.98 -8.76
C ILE A 54 -3.61 0.11 -7.89
N CYS A 55 -3.83 0.04 -6.59
CA CYS A 55 -3.17 0.90 -5.59
C CYS A 55 -2.25 0.05 -4.70
N VAL A 56 -1.47 0.72 -3.83
CA VAL A 56 -0.50 0.05 -2.95
C VAL A 56 -1.18 -0.93 -2.01
N GLU A 57 -2.25 -0.52 -1.31
CA GLU A 57 -2.97 -1.39 -0.36
C GLU A 57 -3.57 -2.64 -1.03
N CYS A 58 -4.08 -2.51 -2.25
CA CYS A 58 -4.69 -3.65 -2.95
C CYS A 58 -3.66 -4.55 -3.63
N ALA A 59 -2.42 -4.09 -3.81
CA ALA A 59 -1.41 -4.86 -4.51
C ALA A 59 -1.03 -6.15 -3.77
N GLU A 60 -0.93 -6.13 -2.44
CA GLU A 60 -0.63 -7.35 -1.67
C GLU A 60 -1.74 -8.40 -1.80
N SER A 61 -3.01 -7.96 -1.78
CA SER A 61 -4.14 -8.87 -1.94
C SER A 61 -4.22 -9.48 -3.34
N TRP A 62 -3.74 -8.76 -4.36
CA TRP A 62 -3.71 -9.26 -5.74
C TRP A 62 -2.69 -10.35 -5.97
N GLU A 63 -1.59 -10.35 -5.21
CA GLU A 63 -0.57 -11.38 -5.33
C GLU A 63 -1.07 -12.78 -4.95
N LEU A 64 -2.27 -12.92 -4.37
CA LEU A 64 -2.89 -14.22 -4.13
C LEU A 64 -3.26 -14.93 -5.44
N ASP A 65 -3.99 -14.23 -6.32
CA ASP A 65 -4.51 -14.78 -7.57
C ASP A 65 -3.65 -14.42 -8.80
N HIS A 66 -2.84 -13.37 -8.69
CA HIS A 66 -2.04 -12.82 -9.78
C HIS A 66 -0.55 -12.81 -9.43
N HIS A 67 0.28 -12.84 -10.47
CA HIS A 67 1.69 -12.50 -10.38
C HIS A 67 1.87 -11.05 -10.86
N VAL A 68 2.41 -10.19 -10.01
CA VAL A 68 2.72 -8.79 -10.36
C VAL A 68 4.20 -8.71 -10.73
N ASP A 69 4.50 -8.35 -11.97
CA ASP A 69 5.87 -8.23 -12.47
C ASP A 69 6.44 -6.84 -12.17
N TYR A 70 6.93 -6.65 -10.93
CA TYR A 70 7.43 -5.36 -10.44
C TYR A 70 8.59 -4.79 -11.27
N GLU A 71 9.46 -5.64 -11.82
CA GLU A 71 10.68 -5.17 -12.49
C GLU A 71 10.47 -4.72 -13.95
N LEU A 72 9.37 -5.15 -14.58
CA LEU A 72 9.15 -4.92 -16.02
C LEU A 72 8.84 -3.47 -16.37
N THR A 73 8.35 -2.68 -15.40
CA THR A 73 7.94 -1.30 -15.63
C THR A 73 8.42 -0.39 -14.51
N GLY A 74 8.59 0.90 -14.82
CA GLY A 74 8.90 1.89 -13.77
C GLY A 74 7.75 2.09 -12.78
N GLY A 75 6.51 1.80 -13.21
CA GLY A 75 5.35 1.75 -12.31
C GLY A 75 5.46 0.57 -11.34
N GLY A 76 5.88 -0.60 -11.82
CA GLY A 76 6.08 -1.79 -11.00
C GLY A 76 7.12 -1.57 -9.91
N ARG A 77 8.28 -1.00 -10.25
CA ARG A 77 9.33 -0.72 -9.27
C ARG A 77 8.87 0.26 -8.20
N ARG A 78 8.15 1.32 -8.58
CA ARG A 78 7.55 2.27 -7.62
C ARG A 78 6.51 1.62 -6.71
N LEU A 79 5.73 0.69 -7.25
CA LEU A 79 4.77 -0.07 -6.46
C LEU A 79 5.48 -0.95 -5.43
N ARG A 80 6.56 -1.63 -5.83
CA ARG A 80 7.41 -2.41 -4.89
C ARG A 80 8.00 -1.53 -3.80
N GLU A 81 8.64 -0.41 -4.16
CA GLU A 81 9.17 0.55 -3.21
C GLU A 81 8.10 1.04 -2.21
N ALA A 82 6.89 1.31 -2.70
CA ALA A 82 5.79 1.75 -1.86
C ALA A 82 5.27 0.66 -0.91
N LEU A 83 5.25 -0.60 -1.35
CA LEU A 83 4.91 -1.76 -0.53
C LEU A 83 5.96 -1.99 0.56
N ASP A 84 7.25 -1.94 0.22
CA ASP A 84 8.34 -2.12 1.18
C ASP A 84 8.40 -0.99 2.22
N THR A 85 7.83 0.18 1.90
CA THR A 85 7.76 1.35 2.79
C THR A 85 6.47 1.37 3.63
N GLN A 86 5.45 0.58 3.29
CA GLN A 86 4.26 0.53 4.11
C GLN A 86 4.63 -0.07 5.47
N PRO A 87 4.31 0.62 6.59
CA PRO A 87 4.42 -0.03 7.88
C PRO A 87 3.54 -1.27 7.81
N ALA A 88 4.07 -2.43 8.20
CA ALA A 88 3.27 -3.64 8.31
C ALA A 88 2.09 -3.31 9.23
N THR A 89 0.92 -3.03 8.65
CA THR A 89 -0.33 -2.87 9.39
C THR A 89 -0.81 -4.25 9.81
N GLY A 90 0.04 -4.96 10.56
CA GLY A 90 -0.34 -6.04 11.44
C GLY A 90 -0.65 -5.41 12.78
N ASN A 91 -1.94 -5.20 13.04
CA ASN A 91 -2.59 -5.37 14.34
C ASN A 91 -1.70 -5.14 15.58
N THR A 92 -1.15 -3.94 15.77
CA THR A 92 -0.66 -3.55 17.09
C THR A 92 -1.80 -2.87 17.81
N GLU A 93 -2.54 -3.68 18.55
CA GLU A 93 -3.34 -3.24 19.70
C GLU A 93 -2.47 -2.25 20.51
N PRO A 94 -2.96 -1.06 20.88
CA PRO A 94 -2.14 -0.12 21.63
C PRO A 94 -1.73 -0.80 22.93
N ALA A 95 -0.43 -1.07 23.08
CA ALA A 95 0.14 -1.52 24.33
C ALA A 95 -0.23 -0.49 25.39
N GLU A 96 -1.13 -0.88 26.28
CA GLU A 96 -1.44 -0.11 27.48
C GLU A 96 -0.10 0.14 28.17
N ALA A 97 0.27 1.42 28.26
CA ALA A 97 1.45 1.84 28.97
C ALA A 97 1.27 1.43 30.43
N ASP A 98 1.95 0.34 30.80
CA ASP A 98 2.19 -0.05 32.18
C ASP A 98 2.83 1.15 32.88
N SER A 99 2.00 1.91 33.59
CA SER A 99 2.45 3.02 34.44
C SER A 99 2.99 2.43 35.73
N GLY A 100 4.09 1.69 35.60
CA GLY A 100 4.95 1.30 36.70
C GLY A 100 6.03 2.34 36.88
N GLU A 101 5.86 3.23 37.87
CA GLU A 101 6.96 4.04 38.40
C GLU A 101 6.96 4.03 39.93
N PRO A 102 8.14 4.19 40.55
CA PRO A 102 8.65 3.27 41.55
C PRO A 102 8.61 3.86 42.97
N GLY A 103 8.83 2.98 43.95
CA GLY A 103 8.79 3.33 45.36
C GLY A 103 9.98 4.15 45.89
N THR A 104 9.83 4.46 47.18
CA THR A 104 10.78 4.94 48.19
C THR A 104 11.12 6.43 48.22
N ASP A 105 10.56 7.12 49.22
CA ASP A 105 11.38 8.00 50.06
C ASP A 105 10.93 7.90 51.53
N THR A 106 11.90 7.91 52.42
CA THR A 106 11.81 7.55 53.84
C THR A 106 12.17 8.77 54.68
N ALA A 107 11.37 9.00 55.74
CA ALA A 107 11.72 9.68 56.99
C ALA A 107 11.75 11.23 57.08
N ASP A 108 10.96 11.69 58.07
CA ASP A 108 11.37 12.50 59.24
C ASP A 108 11.67 14.00 59.08
N SER A 109 10.80 14.83 59.67
CA SER A 109 11.11 15.75 60.80
C SER A 109 10.04 16.84 60.97
N SER A 110 9.57 17.05 62.21
CA SER A 110 8.72 18.18 62.65
C SER A 110 9.43 19.54 62.53
N PRO A 111 8.72 20.69 62.63
CA PRO A 111 8.73 21.40 63.91
C PRO A 111 7.45 22.21 64.27
N ALA A 112 7.51 22.78 65.48
CA ALA A 112 6.49 23.38 66.34
C ALA A 112 5.87 24.74 65.92
N HIS A 113 4.69 25.01 66.52
CA HIS A 113 4.08 26.26 67.07
C HIS A 113 4.79 27.63 66.88
N PRO A 114 4.05 28.77 66.87
CA PRO A 114 3.17 29.26 67.96
C PRO A 114 1.67 28.97 67.77
#